data_AF-A0A928S9M6-F1
#
_entry.id   AF-A0A928S9M6-F1
#
_cell.length_a   1.000
_cell.length_b   1.000
_cell.length_c   1.000
_cell.angle_alpha   90.00
_cell.angle_beta   90.00
_cell.angle_gamma   90.00
#
_symmetry.space_group_name_H-M   'P 1'
#
loop_
_entity.id
_entity.type
_entity.pdbx_description
1 polymer ?
#
loop_
_entity_poly.entity_id
_entity_poly.type
_entity_poly.pdbx_seq_one_letter_code
_entity_poly.pdbx_strand_id
1 'polypeptide(L)'
;MIRTQIQLTEEQSQTLKEMAQERGVSMAELIRQSIENFIRARNQLTREEKRRKALAIMGQFSSGVSDLSTNHDQYLAEAYGDFGE
;
A
#
# COMPACT_ATOMS: atom_id res chain seq x y z
N MET A 1 -19.24 10.91 -7.17
CA MET A 1 -18.03 11.57 -7.72
C MET A 1 -18.33 13.03 -7.97
N ILE A 2 -17.34 13.91 -7.82
CA ILE A 2 -17.44 15.33 -8.21
C ILE A 2 -17.03 15.43 -9.69
N ARG A 3 -17.77 16.20 -10.50
CA ARG A 3 -17.43 16.42 -11.91
C ARG A 3 -16.26 17.40 -11.99
N THR A 4 -15.17 16.95 -12.60
CA THR A 4 -13.99 17.80 -12.87
C THR A 4 -13.70 17.76 -14.36
N GLN A 5 -13.59 18.93 -14.98
CA GLN A 5 -13.16 19.05 -16.38
C GLN A 5 -11.64 19.21 -16.41
N ILE A 6 -10.98 18.29 -17.11
CA ILE A 6 -9.54 18.32 -17.35
C ILE A 6 -9.30 18.27 -18.85
N GLN A 7 -8.21 18.89 -19.32
CA GLN A 7 -7.78 18.80 -20.70
C GLN A 7 -6.66 17.77 -20.80
N LEU A 8 -6.71 16.97 -21.86
CA LEU A 8 -5.67 16.01 -22.21
C LEU A 8 -5.13 16.41 -23.59
N THR A 9 -3.84 16.18 -23.83
CA THR A 9 -3.32 16.25 -25.19
C THR A 9 -3.94 15.13 -26.03
N GLU A 10 -3.91 15.31 -27.35
CA GLU A 10 -4.39 14.28 -28.29
C GLU A 10 -3.64 12.95 -28.08
N GLU A 11 -2.32 13.02 -27.92
CA GLU A 11 -1.47 11.86 -27.59
C GLU A 11 -1.92 11.16 -26.30
N GLN A 12 -2.11 11.90 -25.21
CA GLN A 12 -2.57 11.34 -23.93
C GLN A 12 -3.94 10.67 -24.05
N SER A 13 -4.87 11.30 -24.77
CA SER A 13 -6.20 10.75 -25.00
C SER A 13 -6.13 9.45 -25.79
N GLN A 14 -5.30 9.38 -26.83
CA GLN A 14 -5.12 8.20 -27.65
C GLN A 14 -4.48 7.05 -26.85
N THR A 15 -3.40 7.32 -26.12
CA THR A 15 -2.73 6.32 -25.27
C THR A 15 -3.68 5.77 -24.20
N LEU A 16 -4.46 6.63 -23.53
CA LEU A 16 -5.42 6.18 -22.52
C LEU A 16 -6.53 5.32 -23.12
N LYS A 17 -6.97 5.62 -24.35
CA LYS A 17 -7.98 4.84 -25.05
C LYS A 17 -7.48 3.44 -25.41
N GLU A 18 -6.25 3.32 -25.88
CA GLU A 18 -5.61 2.04 -26.19
C GLU A 18 -5.44 1.20 -24.93
N MET A 19 -4.87 1.77 -23.87
CA MET A 19 -4.70 1.10 -22.58
C MET A 19 -6.03 0.63 -21.98
N ALA A 20 -7.09 1.42 -22.12
CA ALA A 20 -8.42 1.07 -21.62
C ALA A 20 -9.01 -0.13 -22.38
N GLN A 21 -8.81 -0.18 -23.71
CA GLN A 21 -9.24 -1.31 -24.55
C GLN A 21 -8.47 -2.59 -24.20
N GLU A 22 -7.14 -2.51 -24.09
CA GLU A 22 -6.30 -3.65 -23.69
C GLU A 22 -6.72 -4.26 -22.35
N ARG A 23 -7.15 -3.40 -21.41
CA ARG A 23 -7.60 -3.81 -20.07
C ARG A 23 -9.08 -4.15 -19.97
N GLY A 24 -9.86 -3.96 -21.04
CA GLY A 24 -11.30 -4.19 -21.04
C GLY A 24 -12.10 -3.28 -20.08
N VAL A 25 -11.61 -2.06 -19.82
CA VAL A 25 -12.26 -1.07 -18.93
C VAL A 25 -12.60 0.22 -19.67
N SER A 26 -13.48 1.03 -19.10
CA SER A 26 -13.73 2.37 -19.66
C SER A 26 -12.53 3.31 -19.43
N MET A 27 -12.32 4.27 -20.33
CA MET A 27 -11.29 5.29 -20.16
C MET A 27 -11.44 6.08 -18.85
N ALA A 28 -12.69 6.35 -18.43
CA ALA A 28 -12.97 7.02 -17.17
C ALA A 28 -12.56 6.18 -15.95
N GLU A 29 -12.72 4.86 -16.03
CA GLU A 29 -12.27 3.94 -14.98
C GLU A 29 -10.75 3.88 -14.90
N LEU A 30 -10.08 3.78 -16.05
CA LEU A 30 -8.61 3.81 -16.11
C LEU A 30 -8.04 5.10 -15.49
N ILE A 31 -8.63 6.25 -15.80
CA ILE A 31 -8.21 7.55 -15.23
C ILE A 31 -8.39 7.56 -13.71
N ARG A 32 -9.53 7.07 -13.19
CA ARG A 32 -9.77 7.00 -11.74
C ARG A 32 -8.76 6.09 -11.04
N GLN A 33 -8.52 4.89 -11.56
CA GLN A 33 -7.54 3.97 -10.99
C GLN A 33 -6.14 4.58 -10.99
N SER A 34 -5.77 5.29 -12.06
CA SER A 34 -4.48 5.97 -12.18
C SER A 34 -4.34 7.08 -11.13
N ILE A 35 -5.39 7.88 -10.91
CA ILE A 35 -5.41 8.93 -9.86
C ILE A 35 -5.30 8.30 -8.47
N GLU A 36 -6.07 7.25 -8.18
CA GLU A 36 -6.03 6.54 -6.89
C GLU A 36 -4.64 5.98 -6.63
N ASN A 37 -4.02 5.34 -7.62
CA ASN A 37 -2.67 4.80 -7.52
C ASN A 37 -1.62 5.90 -7.30
N PHE A 38 -1.76 7.03 -7.99
CA PHE A 38 -0.88 8.18 -7.79
C PHE A 38 -1.02 8.78 -6.38
N ILE A 39 -2.24 8.94 -5.88
CA ILE A 39 -2.49 9.42 -4.51
C ILE A 39 -1.91 8.44 -3.48
N ARG A 40 -2.13 7.14 -3.66
CA ARG A 40 -1.55 6.11 -2.78
C ARG A 40 -0.04 6.14 -2.82
N ALA A 41 0.58 6.22 -3.99
CA ALA A 41 2.03 6.31 -4.14
C ALA A 41 2.59 7.57 -3.47
N ARG A 42 1.89 8.71 -3.55
CA ARG A 42 2.25 9.94 -2.84
C ARG A 42 2.07 9.83 -1.32
N ASN A 43 1.04 9.13 -0.86
CA ASN A 43 0.73 8.95 0.55
C ASN A 43 1.50 7.79 1.21
N GLN A 44 2.17 6.95 0.41
CA GLN A 44 3.14 6.01 0.95
C GLN A 44 4.32 6.82 1.49
N LEU A 45 4.48 6.77 2.82
CA LEU A 45 5.68 7.27 3.50
C LEU A 45 6.90 6.88 2.69
N THR A 46 7.75 7.86 2.39
CA THR A 46 9.00 7.59 1.68
C THR A 46 9.79 6.53 2.45
N ARG A 47 10.69 5.81 1.78
CA ARG A 47 11.55 4.81 2.47
C ARG A 47 12.27 5.43 3.68
N GLU A 48 12.66 6.70 3.56
CA GLU A 48 13.26 7.48 4.64
C GLU A 48 12.28 7.79 5.77
N GLU A 49 11.04 8.18 5.46
CA GLU A 49 10.02 8.42 6.49
C GLU A 49 9.58 7.14 7.19
N LYS A 50 9.47 6.02 6.48
CA LYS A 50 9.24 4.68 7.07
C LYS A 50 10.38 4.34 8.03
N ARG A 51 11.63 4.53 7.60
CA ARG A 51 12.81 4.29 8.45
C ARG A 51 12.82 5.20 9.66
N ARG A 52 12.55 6.51 9.50
CA ARG A 52 12.49 7.48 10.59
C ARG A 52 11.42 7.09 11.61
N LYS A 53 10.22 6.71 11.17
CA LYS A 53 9.15 6.25 12.07
C LYS A 53 9.51 4.95 12.79
N ALA A 54 10.10 3.98 12.09
CA ALA A 54 10.55 2.73 12.70
C ALA A 54 11.64 2.96 13.76
N LEU A 55 12.61 3.84 13.49
CA LEU A 55 13.63 4.23 14.46
C LEU A 55 13.04 4.97 15.67
N ALA A 56 12.01 5.81 15.46
CA ALA A 56 11.40 6.54 16.54
C ALA A 56 10.74 5.62 17.59
N ILE A 57 10.19 4.48 17.18
CA ILE A 57 9.51 3.52 18.06
C ILE A 57 10.43 2.40 18.57
N MET A 58 11.60 2.20 17.95
CA MET A 58 12.54 1.14 18.31
C MET A 58 13.04 1.35 19.75
N GLY A 59 12.90 0.33 20.58
CA GLY A 59 13.31 0.36 21.99
C GLY A 59 12.33 1.05 22.95
N GLN A 60 11.20 1.59 22.47
CA GLN A 60 10.16 2.14 23.35
C GLN A 60 9.37 1.05 24.11
N PHE A 61 9.40 -0.18 23.61
CA PHE A 61 8.64 -1.31 24.14
C PHE A 61 9.57 -2.48 24.42
N SER A 62 9.35 -3.16 25.53
CA SER A 62 10.03 -4.40 25.90
C SER A 62 8.99 -5.48 26.13
N SER A 63 9.11 -6.61 25.43
CA SER A 63 8.28 -7.80 25.65
C SER A 63 8.74 -8.60 26.88
N GLY A 64 9.92 -8.30 27.45
CA GLY A 64 10.56 -9.14 28.46
C GLY A 64 11.15 -10.45 27.92
N VAL A 65 11.01 -10.71 26.62
CA VAL A 65 11.47 -11.93 25.94
C VAL A 65 12.61 -11.56 25.00
N SER A 66 13.81 -12.10 25.26
CA SER A 66 15.05 -11.69 24.60
C SER A 66 15.23 -12.23 23.18
N ASP A 67 14.57 -13.33 22.83
CA ASP A 67 14.69 -14.04 21.56
C ASP A 67 13.41 -14.02 20.73
N LEU A 68 12.41 -13.21 21.14
CA LEU A 68 11.10 -13.13 20.50
C LEU A 68 11.17 -12.80 19.01
N SER A 69 12.10 -11.94 18.59
CA SER A 69 12.28 -11.59 17.18
C SER A 69 12.81 -12.76 16.35
N THR A 70 13.64 -13.61 16.93
CA THR A 70 14.21 -14.80 16.28
C THR A 70 13.22 -15.95 16.22
N ASN A 71 12.51 -16.20 17.33
CA ASN A 71 11.62 -17.36 17.50
C ASN A 71 10.13 -17.00 17.40
N HIS A 72 9.80 -15.92 16.69
CA HIS A 72 8.44 -15.37 16.63
C HIS A 72 7.37 -16.40 16.21
N ASP A 73 7.69 -17.29 15.26
CA ASP A 73 6.77 -18.33 14.80
C ASP A 73 6.47 -19.37 15.90
N GLN A 74 7.47 -19.72 16.71
CA GLN A 74 7.29 -20.62 17.85
C GLN A 74 6.38 -19.98 18.90
N TYR A 75 6.66 -18.74 19.30
CA TYR A 75 5.82 -18.01 20.26
C TYR A 75 4.39 -17.80 19.73
N LEU A 76 4.24 -17.60 18.42
CA LEU A 76 2.93 -17.52 17.79
C LEU A 76 2.19 -18.86 17.86
N ALA A 77 2.87 -19.96 17.55
CA ALA A 77 2.30 -21.31 17.62
C ALA A 77 1.91 -21.69 19.07
N GLU A 78 2.73 -21.34 20.07
CA GLU A 78 2.40 -21.54 21.49
C GLU A 78 1.15 -20.73 21.88
N ALA A 79 1.07 -19.45 21.51
CA ALA A 79 -0.05 -18.58 21.88
C ALA A 79 -1.39 -18.99 21.26
N TYR A 80 -1.39 -19.61 20.08
CA TYR A 80 -2.60 -20.03 19.36
C TYR A 80 -2.84 -21.55 19.39
N GLY A 81 -1.85 -22.35 19.79
CA GLY A 81 -1.94 -23.80 19.93
C GLY A 81 -2.72 -24.25 21.16
N ASP A 82 -2.79 -23.42 22.20
CA ASP A 82 -3.53 -23.69 23.44
C ASP A 82 -5.07 -23.55 23.33
N PHE A 83 -5.63 -23.13 22.18
CA PHE A 83 -7.09 -23.08 21.97
C PHE A 83 -7.71 -24.46 21.62
N GLY A 84 -7.05 -25.55 21.99
CA GLY A 84 -7.35 -26.91 21.53
C GLY A 84 -7.53 -27.99 22.60
N GLU A 85 -7.75 -27.65 23.88
CA GLU A 85 -8.21 -28.59 24.93
C GLU A 85 -9.60 -28.24 25.49
#